data_AF-A0A4Q6C6I0-F1
#
_entry.id   AF-A0A4Q6C6I0-F1
#
_cell.length_a   1.000
_cell.length_b   1.000
_cell.length_c   1.000
_cell.angle_alpha   90.00
_cell.angle_beta   90.00
_cell.angle_gamma   90.00
#
_symmetry.space_group_name_H-M   'P 1'
#
loop_
_entity.id
_entity.type
_entity.pdbx_description
1 polymer ?
#
loop_
_entity_poly.entity_id
_entity_poly.type
_entity_poly.pdbx_seq_one_letter_code
_entity_poly.pdbx_strand_id
1 'polypeptide(L)' 'MDRQYAIYMSLGFELVAAVTVLILIGRYLDNNYGWGGWGVILGAFIATAGWIAHLLIIMRQLAKKEEAGDTDPK' A
#
# COMPACT_ATOMS: atom_id res chain seq x y z
N MET A 1 -15.88 -3.34 17.63
CA MET A 1 -15.36 -3.40 16.25
C MET A 1 -14.14 -4.31 16.31
N ASP A 2 -14.18 -5.48 15.67
CA ASP A 2 -13.11 -6.46 15.85
C ASP A 2 -11.80 -5.98 15.23
N ARG A 3 -10.68 -6.28 15.89
CA ARG A 3 -9.33 -5.85 15.49
C ARG A 3 -9.01 -6.17 14.02
N GLN A 4 -9.55 -7.27 13.49
CA GLN A 4 -9.40 -7.66 12.09
C GLN A 4 -10.09 -6.67 11.13
N TYR A 5 -11.31 -6.21 11.44
CA TYR A 5 -12.00 -5.21 10.63
C TYR A 5 -11.23 -3.89 10.56
N ALA A 6 -10.62 -3.45 11.67
CA ALA A 6 -9.80 -2.25 11.68
C ALA A 6 -8.57 -2.37 10.76
N ILE A 7 -7.91 -3.54 10.74
CA ILE A 7 -6.75 -3.81 9.87
C ILE A 7 -7.16 -3.82 8.38
N TYR A 8 -8.27 -4.45 8.04
CA TYR A 8 -8.76 -4.44 6.64
C TYR A 8 -9.14 -3.03 6.18
N MET A 9 -9.78 -2.24 7.05
CA MET A 9 -10.11 -0.86 6.74
C MET A 9 -8.86 0.02 6.58
N SER A 10 -7.86 -0.14 7.43
CA SER A 10 -6.61 0.61 7.31
C SER A 10 -5.87 0.28 6.02
N LEU A 11 -5.84 -1.00 5.63
CA LEU A 11 -5.22 -1.43 4.36
C LEU A 11 -5.92 -0.82 3.13
N GLY A 12 -7.25 -0.79 3.14
CA GLY A 12 -8.03 -0.16 2.06
C GLY A 12 -7.78 1.35 1.99
N PHE A 13 -7.78 2.03 3.13
CA PHE A 13 -7.47 3.47 3.18
C PHE A 13 -6.04 3.78 2.73
N GLU A 14 -5.08 2.95 3.13
CA GLU A 14 -3.67 3.09 2.75
C GLU A 14 -3.48 2.95 1.23
N LEU A 15 -4.19 2.02 0.57
CA LEU A 15 -4.18 1.90 -0.89
C LEU A 15 -4.68 3.17 -1.56
N VAL A 16 -5.85 3.66 -1.15
CA VAL A 16 -6.47 4.86 -1.72
C VAL A 16 -5.56 6.07 -1.51
N ALA A 17 -4.97 6.21 -0.32
CA ALA A 17 -4.04 7.28 0.00
C ALA A 17 -2.77 7.21 -0.87
N ALA A 18 -2.13 6.03 -0.97
CA ALA A 18 -0.93 5.83 -1.76
C ALA A 18 -1.16 6.13 -3.25
N VAL A 19 -2.25 5.60 -3.82
CA VAL A 19 -2.62 5.84 -5.22
C VAL A 19 -2.93 7.33 -5.45
N THR A 20 -3.68 7.97 -4.56
CA THR A 20 -4.02 9.39 -4.69
C THR A 20 -2.77 10.27 -4.65
N VAL A 21 -1.88 10.04 -3.68
CA VAL A 21 -0.64 10.81 -3.54
C VAL A 21 0.24 10.68 -4.78
N LEU A 22 0.44 9.46 -5.28
CA LEU A 22 1.30 9.24 -6.45
C LEU A 22 0.68 9.69 -7.76
N ILE A 23 -0.64 9.64 -7.92
CA ILE A 23 -1.33 10.28 -9.05
C ILE A 23 -1.15 11.80 -9.01
N LEU A 24 -1.27 12.42 -7.83
CA LEU A 24 -1.06 13.87 -7.70
C LEU A 24 0.38 14.26 -8.01
N ILE A 25 1.36 13.47 -7.55
CA ILE A 25 2.78 13.67 -7.91
C ILE A 25 2.98 13.49 -9.42
N GLY A 26 2.40 12.43 -10.01
CA GLY A 26 2.46 12.17 -11.44
C GLY A 26 1.87 13.31 -12.26
N ARG A 27 0.73 13.85 -11.84
CA ARG A 27 0.09 15.00 -12.47
C ARG A 27 0.90 16.28 -12.33
N TYR A 28 1.52 16.50 -11.17
CA TYR A 28 2.42 17.63 -10.97
C TYR A 28 3.64 17.55 -11.90
N LEU A 29 4.23 16.37 -12.05
CA LEU A 29 5.32 16.10 -12.99
C LEU A 29 4.86 16.29 -14.44
N ASP A 30 3.68 15.79 -14.81
CA ASP A 30 3.12 15.98 -16.14
C ASP A 30 2.94 17.47 -16.47
N ASN A 31 2.45 18.27 -15.52
CA ASN A 31 2.25 19.71 -15.70
C ASN A 31 3.58 20.49 -15.81
N ASN A 32 4.62 20.08 -15.09
CA ASN A 32 5.91 20.79 -15.12
C ASN A 32 6.80 20.38 -16.29
N TYR A 33 6.77 19.11 -16.70
CA TYR A 33 7.67 18.57 -17.72
C TYR A 33 6.99 18.31 -19.06
N GLY A 34 5.67 18.49 -19.16
CA GLY A 34 4.92 18.30 -20.41
C GLY A 34 4.80 16.84 -20.83
N TRP A 35 4.85 15.89 -19.90
CA TRP A 35 4.90 14.45 -20.16
C TRP A 35 3.59 13.85 -20.69
N GLY A 36 2.58 14.66 -21.01
CA GLY A 36 1.39 14.20 -21.75
C GLY A 36 0.54 13.15 -21.04
N GLY A 37 0.65 13.03 -19.72
CA GLY A 37 -0.10 12.04 -18.92
C GLY A 37 0.70 10.80 -18.52
N TRP A 38 1.95 10.66 -18.99
CA TRP A 38 2.81 9.53 -18.63
C TRP A 38 3.23 9.54 -17.15
N GLY A 39 3.36 10.71 -16.54
CA GLY A 39 3.64 10.86 -15.11
C GLY A 39 2.56 10.25 -14.25
N VAL A 40 1.28 10.48 -14.58
CA VAL A 40 0.14 9.85 -13.89
C VAL A 40 0.14 8.32 -14.05
N ILE A 41 0.41 7.82 -15.26
CA ILE A 41 0.46 6.36 -15.52
C ILE A 41 1.56 5.70 -14.69
N LEU A 42 2.78 6.27 -14.72
CA LEU A 42 3.90 5.79 -13.92
C LEU A 42 3.61 5.89 -12.42
N GLY A 43 3.04 7.00 -11.97
CA GLY A 43 2.62 7.19 -10.59
C GLY A 43 1.65 6.10 -10.12
N ALA A 44 0.62 5.80 -10.90
CA ALA A 44 -0.36 4.75 -10.59
C ALA A 44 0.28 3.34 -10.55
N PHE A 45 1.17 3.03 -11.49
CA PHE A 45 1.89 1.76 -11.52
C PHE A 45 2.81 1.60 -10.30
N ILE A 46 3.60 2.63 -9.99
CA ILE A 46 4.51 2.64 -8.82
C ILE A 46 3.70 2.55 -7.53
N ALA A 47 2.57 3.25 -7.43
CA ALA A 47 1.71 3.21 -6.25
C ALA A 47 1.17 1.81 -5.99
N THR A 48 0.64 1.19 -7.05
CA THR A 48 0.04 -0.13 -6.96
C THR A 48 1.10 -1.17 -6.65
N ALA A 49 2.24 -1.16 -7.35
CA ALA A 49 3.34 -2.09 -7.11
C ALA A 49 3.93 -1.93 -5.69
N GLY A 50 4.14 -0.69 -5.25
CA GLY A 50 4.63 -0.39 -3.90
C GLY A 50 3.66 -0.83 -2.81
N TRP A 51 2.36 -0.60 -3.01
CA TRP A 51 1.32 -1.04 -2.06
C TRP A 51 1.22 -2.57 -2.00
N ILE A 52 1.29 -3.27 -3.13
CA ILE A 52 1.32 -4.75 -3.15
C ILE A 52 2.54 -5.26 -2.37
N ALA A 53 3.73 -4.70 -2.59
CA ALA A 53 4.92 -5.09 -1.85
C ALA A 53 4.74 -4.87 -0.34
N HIS A 54 4.15 -3.74 0.07
CA HIS A 54 3.83 -3.46 1.47
C HIS A 54 2.83 -4.47 2.06
N LEU A 55 1.77 -4.81 1.32
CA LEU A 55 0.79 -5.83 1.71
C LEU A 55 1.45 -7.18 1.96
N LEU A 56 2.35 -7.61 1.07
CA LEU A 56 3.09 -8.87 1.21
C LEU A 56 3.99 -8.87 2.46
N ILE A 57 4.60 -7.74 2.80
CA ILE A 57 5.40 -7.60 4.02
C ILE A 57 4.51 -7.74 5.26
N ILE A 58 3.36 -7.07 5.30
CA ILE A 58 2.42 -7.17 6.42
C ILE A 58 1.92 -8.60 6.58
N MET A 59 1.51 -9.26 5.49
CA MET A 59 1.04 -10.64 5.53
C MET A 59 2.11 -11.60 6.07
N ARG A 60 3.37 -11.44 5.64
CA ARG A 60 4.48 -12.24 6.18
C ARG A 60 4.73 -11.98 7.66
N GLN A 61 4.61 -10.73 8.11
CA GLN A 61 4.74 -10.38 9.53
C GLN A 61 3.60 -10.95 10.38
N LEU A 62 2.38 -10.95 9.87
CA LEU A 62 1.22 -11.54 10.55
C LEU A 62 1.36 -13.06 10.67
N ALA A 63 1.71 -13.75 9.57
CA ALA A 63 1.95 -15.19 9.57
C ALA A 63 3.07 -15.58 10.56
N LYS A 64 4.19 -14.85 10.56
CA LYS A 64 5.29 -15.11 11.51
C LYS A 64 4.89 -14.86 12.97
N LYS A 65 3.98 -13.93 13.24
CA LYS A 65 3.48 -13.68 14.60
C LYS A 65 2.54 -14.78 15.09
N GLU A 66 1.78 -15.42 14.20
CA GLU A 66 0.97 -16.60 14.55
C GLU A 66 1.87 -17.79 14.91
N GLU A 67 2.88 -18.09 14.11
CA GLU A 67 3.83 -19.20 14.39
C GLU A 67 4.63 -18.99 15.69
N ALA A 68 5.06 -17.75 15.97
CA ALA A 68 5.78 -17.43 17.20
C ALA A 68 4.89 -17.43 18.46
N GLY A 69 3.58 -17.25 18.31
CA GLY A 69 2.61 -17.29 19.41
C GLY A 69 2.18 -18.71 19.82
N ASP A 70 2.47 -19.71 18.99
CA ASP A 70 2.15 -21.13 19.22
C ASP A 70 3.26 -21.89 20.00
N THR A 71 4.46 -21.30 20.11
CA THR A 71 5.63 -21.93 20.75
C THR A 71 5.85 -21.50 22.21
N ASP A 72 4.89 -20.81 22.84
CA ASP A 72 4.92 -20.54 24.28
C ASP A 72 4.16 -21.65 25.03
N PRO A 73 4.86 -22.64 25.63
CA PRO A 73 4.19 -23.66 26.43
C PRO A 73 3.71 -23.00 27.72
N LYS A 74 2.38 -22.84 27.84
CA LYS A 74 1.73 -22.54 29.13
C LYS A 74 2.03 -23.61 30.16
#